data_AF-A0A839AQ55-F1
#
_entry.id   AF-A0A839AQ55-F1
#
_cell.length_a   1.000
_cell.length_b   1.000
_cell.length_c   1.000
_cell.angle_alpha   90.00
_cell.angle_beta   90.00
_cell.angle_gamma   90.00
#
_symmetry.space_group_name_H-M   'P 1'
#
loop_
_entity.id
_entity.type
_entity.pdbx_description
1 polymer ?
#
loop_
_entity_poly.entity_id
_entity_poly.type
_entity_poly.pdbx_seq_one_letter_code
_entity_poly.pdbx_strand_id
1 'polypeptide(L)'
;MDDQLYNQIFLKPRFQINFDLESDALLKEISKHTLDDSKYKMKMVDNHVVIDVPESETHFWSPQLHIEIEELTKETSVIKGLFGPKPQVWTLFMFLHFFVATAFLVFGVIAYSNWSLNKTSLLSIVMLFVLPIVWVLLYFVGTIGKSTGKKQMDELKKFTKELLNKIKTS
;
A
#
# COMPACT_ATOMS: atom_id res chain seq x y z
N MET A 1 6.53 -24.24 11.56
CA MET A 1 5.57 -23.21 11.13
C MET A 1 5.61 -23.23 9.62
N ASP A 2 4.72 -24.03 9.03
CA ASP A 2 4.71 -24.24 7.58
C ASP A 2 4.18 -22.96 6.92
N ASP A 3 5.12 -22.19 6.34
CA ASP A 3 4.82 -21.05 5.50
C ASP A 3 4.12 -21.57 4.22
N GLN A 4 2.78 -21.54 4.16
CA GLN A 4 2.04 -21.73 2.91
C GLN A 4 2.43 -20.57 1.96
N LEU A 5 3.37 -20.88 1.08
CA LEU A 5 4.25 -19.95 0.40
C LEU A 5 3.55 -19.20 -0.74
N TYR A 6 3.80 -17.90 -0.81
CA TYR A 6 3.97 -17.08 -2.01
C TYR A 6 2.91 -17.19 -3.12
N ASN A 7 1.92 -16.27 -3.09
CA ASN A 7 1.37 -15.76 -4.34
C ASN A 7 2.12 -14.50 -4.78
N GLN A 8 3.25 -14.73 -5.45
CA GLN A 8 4.12 -13.72 -6.07
C GLN A 8 3.43 -12.98 -7.24
N ILE A 9 2.23 -13.44 -7.62
CA ILE A 9 1.47 -13.01 -8.80
C ILE A 9 0.46 -11.88 -8.46
N PHE A 10 0.12 -11.66 -7.18
CA PHE A 10 -0.84 -10.62 -6.83
C PHE A 10 -0.20 -9.24 -6.68
N LEU A 11 -0.84 -8.23 -7.26
CA LEU A 11 -0.51 -6.81 -7.19
C LEU A 11 -0.26 -6.29 -5.74
N LYS A 12 -0.82 -6.99 -4.74
CA LYS A 12 -0.60 -6.78 -3.31
C LYS A 12 -0.11 -8.10 -2.66
N PRO A 13 1.17 -8.18 -2.26
CA PRO A 13 1.70 -9.35 -1.56
C PRO A 13 0.92 -9.62 -0.28
N ARG A 14 0.63 -10.90 -0.04
CA ARG A 14 -0.10 -11.38 1.14
C ARG A 14 0.64 -12.56 1.76
N PHE A 15 0.46 -12.76 3.07
CA PHE A 15 0.88 -13.97 3.75
C PHE A 15 -0.21 -14.43 4.71
N GLN A 16 -0.23 -15.72 4.99
CA GLN A 16 -1.15 -16.32 5.96
C GLN A 16 -0.35 -17.19 6.91
N ILE A 17 -0.63 -17.08 8.21
CA ILE A 17 0.01 -17.88 9.27
C ILE A 17 -1.10 -18.45 10.13
N ASN A 18 -1.11 -19.77 10.29
CA ASN A 18 -1.99 -20.44 11.25
C ASN A 18 -1.32 -20.38 12.63
N PHE A 19 -2.12 -20.10 13.66
CA PHE A 19 -1.62 -19.93 15.01
C PHE A 19 -2.51 -20.70 16.00
N ASP A 20 -1.86 -21.44 16.90
CA ASP A 20 -2.50 -22.35 17.87
C ASP A 20 -2.93 -21.58 19.13
N LEU A 21 -3.65 -20.48 18.93
CA LEU A 21 -4.24 -19.66 20.00
C LEU A 21 -5.58 -19.11 19.53
N GLU A 22 -6.54 -19.01 20.45
CA GLU A 22 -7.82 -18.32 20.24
C GLU A 22 -7.58 -16.87 19.76
N SER A 23 -8.41 -16.39 18.83
CA SER A 23 -8.27 -15.05 18.25
C SER A 23 -8.25 -13.94 19.30
N ASP A 24 -9.14 -14.00 20.29
CA ASP A 24 -9.27 -12.96 21.32
C ASP A 24 -8.07 -12.94 22.28
N ALA A 25 -7.55 -14.12 22.61
CA ALA A 25 -6.33 -14.24 23.42
C ALA A 25 -5.12 -13.71 22.65
N LEU A 26 -5.00 -14.03 21.36
CA LEU A 26 -3.93 -13.53 20.49
C LEU A 26 -3.99 -12.00 20.34
N LEU A 27 -5.19 -11.44 20.12
CA LEU A 27 -5.40 -9.99 20.04
C LEU A 27 -5.00 -9.28 21.34
N LYS A 28 -5.33 -9.87 22.50
CA LYS A 28 -4.90 -9.34 23.81
C LYS A 28 -3.38 -9.36 23.96
N GLU A 29 -2.70 -10.43 23.59
CA GLU A 29 -1.23 -10.50 23.67
C GLU A 29 -0.54 -9.53 22.71
N ILE A 30 -1.07 -9.35 21.50
CA ILE A 30 -0.56 -8.36 20.54
C ILE A 30 -0.77 -6.93 21.08
N SER A 31 -1.92 -6.64 21.71
CA SER A 31 -2.18 -5.31 22.25
C SER A 31 -1.23 -4.93 23.40
N LYS A 32 -0.83 -5.89 24.25
CA LYS A 32 0.21 -5.68 25.27
C LYS A 32 1.55 -5.31 24.64
N HIS A 33 1.94 -6.00 23.57
CA HIS A 33 3.18 -5.75 22.85
C HIS A 33 3.15 -4.49 21.97
N THR A 34 1.97 -3.98 21.64
CA THR A 34 1.78 -2.71 20.92
C THR A 34 2.13 -1.50 21.79
N LEU A 35 2.01 -1.63 23.12
CA LEU A 35 2.38 -0.62 24.10
C LEU A 35 3.85 -0.71 24.55
N ASP A 36 4.50 -1.84 24.25
CA ASP A 36 5.92 -2.05 24.50
C ASP A 36 6.71 -1.26 23.45
N ASP A 37 7.79 -0.59 23.85
CA ASP A 37 8.52 0.41 23.06
C ASP A 37 9.23 -0.22 21.84
N SER A 38 8.43 -0.54 20.82
CA SER A 38 8.89 -1.19 19.61
C SER A 38 9.25 -0.15 18.56
N LYS A 39 10.34 -0.40 17.82
CA LYS A 39 10.82 0.45 16.71
C LYS A 39 9.71 0.75 15.67
N TYR A 40 8.68 -0.10 15.59
CA TYR A 40 7.61 -0.04 14.60
C TYR A 40 6.33 0.54 15.21
N LYS A 41 5.65 1.44 14.49
CA LYS A 41 4.38 2.00 14.96
C LYS A 41 3.27 1.00 14.69
N MET A 42 2.68 0.46 15.76
CA MET A 42 1.55 -0.47 15.66
C MET A 42 0.25 0.26 16.05
N LYS A 43 -0.81 0.04 15.27
CA LYS A 43 -2.15 0.52 15.55
C LYS A 43 -3.11 -0.64 15.48
N MET A 44 -4.02 -0.74 16.43
CA MET A 44 -4.97 -1.84 16.52
C MET A 44 -6.39 -1.28 16.59
N VAL A 45 -7.28 -1.84 15.77
CA VAL A 45 -8.71 -1.56 15.77
C VAL A 45 -9.43 -2.89 15.62
N ASP A 46 -10.06 -3.36 16.69
CA ASP A 46 -10.72 -4.66 16.78
C ASP A 46 -9.79 -5.81 16.33
N ASN A 47 -10.18 -6.58 15.32
CA ASN A 47 -9.41 -7.69 14.73
C ASN A 47 -8.32 -7.24 13.74
N HIS A 48 -8.17 -5.94 13.51
CA HIS A 48 -7.23 -5.38 12.53
C HIS A 48 -6.04 -4.72 13.22
N VAL A 49 -4.85 -5.14 12.85
CA VAL A 49 -3.59 -4.58 13.32
C VAL A 49 -2.84 -4.00 12.14
N VAL A 50 -2.51 -2.72 12.18
CA VAL A 50 -1.70 -2.04 11.17
C VAL A 50 -0.32 -1.78 11.74
N ILE A 51 0.71 -2.25 11.04
CA ILE A 51 2.11 -2.04 11.38
C ILE A 51 2.73 -1.11 10.34
N ASP A 52 3.18 0.05 10.83
CA ASP A 52 3.86 1.08 10.07
C ASP A 52 5.39 0.95 10.21
N VAL A 53 6.10 1.29 9.13
CA VAL A 53 7.55 1.48 9.12
C VAL A 53 7.95 2.52 10.19
N PRO A 54 9.12 2.39 10.85
CA PRO A 54 9.59 3.36 11.83
C PRO A 54 9.55 4.79 11.29
N GLU A 55 9.22 5.77 12.12
CA GLU A 55 9.09 7.17 11.68
C GLU A 55 10.39 7.73 11.11
N SER A 56 11.54 7.31 11.65
CA SER A 56 12.87 7.68 11.18
C SER A 56 13.22 7.14 9.78
N GLU A 57 12.56 6.07 9.34
CA GLU A 57 12.82 5.38 8.06
C GLU A 57 11.63 5.47 7.09
N THR A 58 10.56 6.16 7.51
CA THR A 58 9.37 6.38 6.72
C THR A 58 9.66 7.35 5.58
N HIS A 59 9.25 6.97 4.38
CA HIS A 59 9.22 7.82 3.20
C HIS A 59 7.87 7.70 2.50
N PHE A 60 7.70 8.48 1.42
CA PHE A 60 6.43 8.55 0.71
C PHE A 60 5.96 7.17 0.22
N TRP A 61 6.84 6.37 -0.36
CA TRP A 61 6.56 5.01 -0.85
C TRP A 61 6.69 3.89 0.19
N SER A 62 6.81 4.22 1.49
CA SER A 62 6.87 3.20 2.52
C SER A 62 5.59 2.35 2.56
N PRO A 63 5.71 1.02 2.60
CA PRO A 63 4.58 0.13 2.71
C PRO A 63 3.98 0.19 4.12
N GLN A 64 2.72 -0.19 4.21
CA GLN A 64 2.03 -0.51 5.46
C GLN A 64 1.67 -1.98 5.44
N LEU A 65 1.83 -2.64 6.59
CA LEU A 65 1.40 -4.02 6.78
C LEU A 65 0.08 -4.02 7.53
N HIS A 66 -0.98 -4.47 6.87
CA HIS A 66 -2.28 -4.71 7.48
C HIS A 66 -2.37 -6.18 7.86
N ILE A 67 -2.67 -6.45 9.11
CA ILE A 67 -2.86 -7.79 9.66
C ILE A 67 -4.32 -7.89 10.09
N GLU A 68 -4.97 -8.97 9.69
CA GLU A 68 -6.31 -9.34 10.11
C GLU A 68 -6.24 -10.69 10.82
N ILE A 69 -6.87 -10.79 11.98
CA ILE A 69 -6.91 -12.02 12.77
C ILE A 69 -8.31 -12.59 12.70
N GLU A 70 -8.44 -13.74 12.06
CA GLU A 70 -9.68 -14.49 11.92
C GLU A 70 -9.68 -15.73 12.83
N GLU A 71 -10.83 -16.02 13.43
CA GLU A 71 -11.04 -17.26 14.18
C GLU A 71 -11.21 -18.43 13.19
N LEU A 72 -10.43 -19.50 13.36
CA LEU A 72 -10.58 -20.72 12.57
C LEU A 72 -11.32 -21.81 13.36
N THR A 73 -11.00 -21.93 14.64
CA THR A 73 -11.70 -22.74 15.64
C THR A 73 -11.60 -22.06 17.00
N LYS A 74 -12.29 -22.57 18.03
CA LYS A 74 -12.22 -22.05 19.41
C LYS A 74 -10.79 -22.01 19.99
N GLU A 75 -9.86 -22.79 19.45
CA GLU A 75 -8.49 -22.90 19.96
C GLU A 75 -7.44 -22.45 18.94
N THR A 76 -7.85 -22.09 17.71
CA THR A 76 -6.91 -21.77 16.62
C THR A 76 -7.37 -20.55 15.82
N SER A 77 -6.43 -19.70 15.45
CA SER A 77 -6.66 -18.51 14.64
C SER A 77 -5.81 -18.49 13.38
N VAL A 78 -6.22 -17.68 12.41
CA VAL A 78 -5.49 -17.40 11.18
C VAL A 78 -5.15 -15.93 11.11
N ILE A 79 -3.87 -15.66 10.88
CA ILE A 79 -3.33 -14.32 10.73
C ILE A 79 -3.12 -14.07 9.23
N LYS A 80 -3.86 -13.12 8.67
CA LYS A 80 -3.74 -12.69 7.28
C LYS A 80 -3.01 -11.36 7.20
N GLY A 81 -1.82 -11.37 6.62
CA GLY A 81 -1.05 -10.16 6.33
C GLY A 81 -1.26 -9.67 4.90
N LEU A 82 -1.53 -8.39 4.72
CA LEU A 82 -1.68 -7.69 3.45
C LEU A 82 -0.77 -6.47 3.41
N PHE A 83 0.14 -6.43 2.45
CA PHE A 83 0.96 -5.24 2.21
C PHE A 83 0.25 -4.25 1.27
N GLY A 84 0.20 -2.99 1.68
CA GLY A 84 -0.39 -1.90 0.90
C GLY A 84 0.45 -0.63 0.94
N PRO A 85 0.37 0.25 -0.07
CA PRO A 85 0.92 1.60 0.04
C PRO A 85 0.06 2.43 1.00
N LYS A 86 0.64 3.49 1.57
CA LYS A 86 -0.12 4.49 2.33
C LYS A 86 -1.24 5.07 1.45
N PRO A 87 -2.45 5.30 2.00
CA PRO A 87 -3.57 5.90 1.24
C PRO A 87 -3.19 7.21 0.54
N GLN A 88 -2.31 7.99 1.16
CA GLN A 88 -1.80 9.27 0.64
C GLN A 88 -1.10 9.13 -0.72
N VAL A 89 -0.36 8.05 -0.95
CA VAL A 89 0.38 7.81 -2.21
C VAL A 89 -0.60 7.59 -3.36
N TRP A 90 -1.60 6.75 -3.10
CA TRP A 90 -2.62 6.43 -4.08
C TRP A 90 -3.47 7.66 -4.40
N THR A 91 -3.88 8.44 -3.39
CA THR A 91 -4.65 9.67 -3.60
C THR A 91 -3.85 10.69 -4.42
N LEU A 92 -2.57 10.91 -4.11
CA LEU A 92 -1.74 11.82 -4.91
C LEU A 92 -1.62 11.35 -6.36
N PHE A 93 -1.37 10.06 -6.56
CA PHE A 93 -1.27 9.47 -7.89
C PHE A 93 -2.57 9.68 -8.68
N MET A 94 -3.71 9.34 -8.10
CA MET A 94 -5.02 9.54 -8.72
C MET A 94 -5.30 11.01 -9.02
N PHE A 95 -4.93 11.91 -8.11
CA PHE A 95 -5.11 13.35 -8.29
C PHE A 95 -4.28 13.90 -9.45
N LEU A 96 -3.01 13.50 -9.58
CA LEU A 96 -2.15 13.89 -10.71
C LEU A 96 -2.72 13.43 -12.05
N HIS A 97 -3.23 12.20 -12.12
CA HIS A 97 -3.88 11.70 -13.33
C HIS A 97 -5.12 12.51 -13.65
N PHE A 98 -5.99 12.75 -12.67
CA PHE A 98 -7.20 13.55 -12.88
C PHE A 98 -6.87 14.96 -13.40
N PHE A 99 -5.82 15.59 -12.88
CA PHE A 99 -5.34 16.88 -13.37
C PHE A 99 -4.89 16.81 -14.84
N VAL A 100 -4.09 15.81 -15.21
CA VAL A 100 -3.63 15.61 -16.59
C VAL A 100 -4.80 15.32 -17.54
N ALA A 101 -5.75 14.47 -17.15
CA ALA A 101 -6.96 14.19 -17.94
C ALA A 101 -7.80 15.45 -18.14
N THR A 102 -8.02 16.21 -17.07
CA THR A 102 -8.81 17.45 -17.13
C THR A 102 -8.13 18.47 -18.05
N ALA A 103 -6.82 18.65 -17.91
CA ALA A 103 -6.04 19.51 -18.80
C ALA A 103 -6.14 19.04 -20.26
N PHE A 104 -6.08 17.73 -20.51
CA PHE A 104 -6.19 17.17 -21.85
C PHE A 104 -7.54 17.49 -22.49
N LEU A 105 -8.64 17.35 -21.74
CA LEU A 105 -9.98 17.71 -22.21
C LEU A 105 -10.09 19.21 -22.50
N VAL A 106 -9.56 20.07 -21.62
CA VAL A 106 -9.55 21.53 -21.82
C VAL A 106 -8.81 21.91 -23.11
N PHE A 107 -7.58 21.40 -23.30
CA PHE A 107 -6.83 21.65 -24.52
C PHE A 107 -7.48 21.02 -25.76
N GLY A 108 -8.17 19.89 -25.62
CA GLY A 108 -8.97 19.29 -26.68
C GLY A 108 -10.13 20.18 -27.14
N VAL A 109 -10.88 20.74 -26.19
CA VAL A 109 -11.96 21.69 -26.49
C VAL A 109 -11.41 22.96 -27.16
N ILE A 110 -10.30 23.51 -26.65
CA ILE A 110 -9.66 24.70 -27.23
C ILE A 110 -9.13 24.40 -28.64
N ALA A 111 -8.49 23.24 -28.85
CA ALA A 111 -8.01 22.83 -30.16
C ALA A 111 -9.17 22.69 -31.17
N TYR A 112 -10.25 22.02 -30.76
CA TYR A 112 -11.45 21.86 -31.58
C TYR A 112 -12.12 23.20 -31.92
N SER A 113 -12.27 24.07 -30.92
CA SER A 113 -12.86 25.40 -31.12
C SER A 113 -12.03 26.25 -32.09
N ASN A 114 -10.70 26.26 -31.94
CA ASN A 114 -9.81 26.97 -32.85
C ASN A 114 -9.87 26.40 -34.27
N TRP A 115 -9.88 25.07 -34.41
CA TRP A 115 -10.02 24.42 -35.71
C TRP A 115 -11.34 24.81 -36.40
N SER A 116 -12.45 24.82 -35.67
CA SER A 116 -13.77 25.26 -36.18
C SER A 116 -13.78 26.74 -36.61
N LEU A 117 -12.97 27.58 -35.96
CA LEU A 117 -12.80 29.00 -36.28
C LEU A 117 -11.73 29.27 -37.35
N ASN A 118 -11.18 28.24 -38.01
CA ASN A 118 -10.04 28.35 -38.94
C ASN A 118 -8.82 29.06 -38.33
N LYS A 119 -8.65 28.96 -37.00
CA LYS A 119 -7.49 29.47 -36.27
C LYS A 119 -6.60 28.29 -35.85
N THR A 120 -5.29 28.47 -35.91
CA THR A 120 -4.34 27.48 -35.43
C THR A 120 -3.83 27.84 -34.05
N SER A 121 -4.02 26.95 -33.07
CA SER A 121 -3.42 27.07 -31.74
C SER A 121 -2.31 26.04 -31.58
N LEU A 122 -1.07 26.47 -31.81
CA LEU A 122 0.11 25.61 -31.73
C LEU A 122 0.26 25.01 -30.33
N LEU A 123 0.02 25.80 -29.27
CA LEU A 123 0.09 25.34 -27.88
C LEU A 123 -0.91 24.20 -27.63
N SER A 124 -2.17 24.36 -28.05
CA SER A 124 -3.21 23.33 -27.80
C SER A 124 -2.88 22.02 -28.50
N ILE A 125 -2.35 22.08 -29.73
CA ILE A 125 -1.92 20.90 -30.49
C ILE A 125 -0.74 20.21 -29.80
N VAL A 126 0.28 20.96 -29.37
CA VAL A 126 1.43 20.39 -28.65
C VAL A 126 0.98 19.71 -27.36
N MET A 127 0.10 20.34 -26.59
CA MET A 127 -0.39 19.78 -25.33
C MET A 127 -1.20 18.49 -25.52
N LEU A 128 -1.88 18.31 -26.65
CA LEU A 128 -2.57 17.05 -26.98
C LEU A 128 -1.61 15.86 -27.17
N PHE A 129 -0.34 16.10 -27.51
CA PHE A 129 0.68 15.04 -27.57
C PHE A 129 1.47 14.92 -26.27
N VAL A 130 1.79 16.05 -25.62
CA VAL A 130 2.59 16.06 -24.38
C VAL A 130 1.83 15.43 -23.22
N LEU A 131 0.53 15.74 -23.04
CA LEU A 131 -0.23 15.27 -21.88
C LEU A 131 -0.39 13.74 -21.83
N PRO A 132 -0.67 13.02 -22.94
CA PRO A 132 -0.62 11.56 -22.95
C PRO A 132 0.77 10.99 -22.61
N ILE A 133 1.86 11.63 -23.05
CA ILE A 133 3.22 11.21 -22.69
C ILE A 133 3.44 11.37 -21.17
N VAL A 134 3.03 12.52 -20.61
CA VAL A 134 3.10 12.78 -19.16
C VAL A 134 2.28 11.75 -18.38
N TRP A 135 1.08 11.39 -18.85
CA TRP A 135 0.26 10.34 -18.25
C TRP A 135 1.00 9.00 -18.17
N VAL A 136 1.63 8.58 -19.26
CA VAL A 136 2.43 7.34 -19.29
C VAL A 136 3.63 7.44 -18.35
N LEU A 137 4.33 8.58 -18.31
CA LEU A 137 5.45 8.80 -17.38
C LEU A 137 5.03 8.71 -15.92
N LEU A 138 3.85 9.23 -15.55
CA LEU A 138 3.32 9.09 -14.19
C LEU A 138 3.16 7.62 -13.79
N TYR A 139 2.73 6.76 -14.71
CA TYR A 139 2.62 5.31 -14.45
C TYR A 139 3.97 4.66 -14.13
N PHE A 140 5.04 5.07 -14.83
CA PHE A 140 6.40 4.59 -14.54
C PHE A 140 6.89 5.04 -13.16
N VAL A 141 6.63 6.29 -12.77
CA VAL A 141 6.97 6.80 -11.42
C VAL A 141 6.26 5.98 -10.33
N GLY A 142 4.99 5.65 -10.53
CA GLY A 142 4.24 4.78 -9.61
C GLY A 142 4.86 3.39 -9.48
N THR A 143 5.38 2.84 -10.58
CA THR A 143 6.01 1.51 -10.61
C THR A 143 7.37 1.51 -9.89
N ILE A 144 8.19 2.55 -10.09
CA ILE A 144 9.50 2.69 -9.41
C ILE A 144 9.29 2.75 -7.89
N GLY A 145 8.28 3.49 -7.44
CA GLY A 145 7.90 3.58 -6.03
C GLY A 145 7.65 2.22 -5.37
N LYS A 146 7.06 1.26 -6.10
CA LYS A 146 6.82 -0.10 -5.61
C LYS A 146 8.11 -0.87 -5.30
N SER A 147 9.20 -0.61 -6.04
CA SER A 147 10.48 -1.28 -5.83
C SER A 147 11.19 -0.80 -4.55
N THR A 148 11.05 0.48 -4.21
CA THR A 148 11.68 1.08 -3.02
C THR A 148 11.16 0.49 -1.71
N GLY A 149 9.88 0.09 -1.69
CA GLY A 149 9.24 -0.49 -0.50
C GLY A 149 9.59 -1.95 -0.20
N LYS A 150 10.21 -2.70 -1.15
CA LYS A 150 10.38 -4.15 -1.00
C LYS A 150 11.18 -4.55 0.23
N LYS A 151 12.29 -3.86 0.50
CA LYS A 151 13.13 -4.11 1.69
C LYS A 151 12.34 -3.89 2.98
N GLN A 152 11.53 -2.83 3.04
CA GLN A 152 10.70 -2.52 4.20
C GLN A 152 9.57 -3.55 4.39
N MET A 153 9.03 -4.13 3.31
CA MET A 153 8.07 -5.22 3.40
C MET A 153 8.67 -6.48 4.06
N ASP A 154 9.91 -6.82 3.70
CA ASP A 154 10.62 -7.96 4.28
C ASP A 154 10.94 -7.72 5.77
N GLU A 155 11.33 -6.49 6.13
CA GLU A 155 11.57 -6.07 7.53
C GLU A 155 10.29 -6.13 8.38
N LEU A 156 9.17 -5.61 7.87
CA LEU A 156 7.86 -5.69 8.53
C LEU A 156 7.42 -7.15 8.73
N LYS A 157 7.61 -8.00 7.72
CA LYS A 157 7.30 -9.43 7.82
C LYS A 157 8.14 -10.11 8.90
N LYS A 158 9.44 -9.81 8.94
CA LYS A 158 10.37 -10.37 9.92
C LYS A 158 9.95 -9.97 11.33
N PHE A 159 9.64 -8.69 11.54
CA PHE A 159 9.14 -8.19 12.82
C PHE A 159 7.86 -8.92 13.27
N THR A 160 6.88 -9.10 12.38
CA THR A 160 5.65 -9.86 12.71
C THR A 160 5.97 -11.30 13.12
N LYS A 161 6.87 -11.98 12.42
CA LYS A 161 7.28 -13.35 12.79
C LYS A 161 7.96 -13.41 14.16
N GLU A 162 8.84 -12.46 14.46
CA GLU A 162 9.51 -12.35 15.76
C GLU A 162 8.51 -12.09 16.90
N LEU A 163 7.55 -11.19 16.68
CA LEU A 163 6.47 -10.92 17.63
C LEU A 163 5.64 -12.18 17.93
N LEU A 164 5.20 -12.89 16.89
CA LEU A 164 4.40 -14.12 17.04
C LEU A 164 5.17 -15.23 17.74
N ASN A 165 6.47 -15.37 17.46
CA ASN A 165 7.31 -16.33 18.17
C ASN A 165 7.42 -15.97 19.67
N LYS A 166 7.58 -14.68 20.01
CA LYS A 166 7.64 -14.23 21.41
C LYS A 166 6.34 -14.59 22.15
N ILE A 167 5.19 -14.38 21.52
CA ILE A 167 3.86 -14.75 22.08
C ILE A 167 3.73 -16.26 22.27
N LYS A 168 4.23 -17.08 21.33
CA LYS A 168 4.20 -18.54 21.45
C LYS A 168 5.08 -19.08 22.60
N THR A 169 6.10 -18.34 23.00
CA THR A 169 7.08 -18.77 24.01
C THR A 169 6.81 -18.19 25.40
N SER A 170 5.82 -17.28 25.52
CA SER A 170 5.40 -16.64 26.77
C SER A 170 4.20 -17.33 27.38
#